data_AF-A0A7K0WTP4-F1
#
_entry.id   AF-A0A7K0WTP4-F1
#
_cell.length_a   1.000
_cell.length_b   1.000
_cell.length_c   1.000
_cell.angle_alpha   90.00
_cell.angle_beta   90.00
_cell.angle_gamma   90.00
#
_symmetry.space_group_name_H-M   'P 1'
#
loop_
_entity.id
_entity.type
_entity.pdbx_description
1 polymer ?
#
loop_
_entity_poly.entity_id
_entity_poly.type
_entity_poly.pdbx_seq_one_letter_code
_entity_poly.pdbx_strand_id
1 'polypeptide(L)'
;MTLPESSNPAKAATPAIRADSRAQQTQQAQQAQQAQCCELGFYTLAGHSGTPRDLIAECHAAEALGLGTAFISERFNTKDATALSGAAGAVSTTLGIATAATNHNTRHPLVTATFAMTMHRLTEGRFALGLGRGFDALFDIMGLPHITMAQMADAIDLYRRLWRGEMVFGHDGPAGNYPMLCLDPSFNEEIPVMLTAIGERTLEFAGSLADGVILHTFFADDALERSVAAVRRGAERAGRDPASVRIWSVLATVGDHLDEELRL
;
A
#
# COMPACT_ATOMS: atom_id res chain seq x y z
N MET A 1 49.05 35.04 -47.99
CA MET A 1 48.77 33.59 -48.09
C MET A 1 47.69 33.27 -47.08
N THR A 2 46.45 33.23 -47.54
CA THR A 2 45.21 33.09 -46.77
C THR A 2 44.94 31.62 -46.47
N LEU A 3 44.66 31.28 -45.21
CA LEU A 3 44.04 30.01 -44.81
C LEU A 3 42.71 30.30 -44.09
N PRO A 4 41.65 29.51 -44.33
CA PRO A 4 40.28 29.82 -43.92
C PRO A 4 39.92 29.20 -42.55
N GLU A 5 38.94 29.83 -41.90
CA GLU A 5 38.25 29.32 -40.71
C GLU A 5 37.47 28.04 -41.02
N SER A 6 37.59 27.03 -40.15
CA SER A 6 36.81 25.79 -40.21
C SER A 6 35.50 25.95 -39.44
N SER A 7 34.39 26.02 -40.17
CA SER A 7 33.03 25.93 -39.62
C SER A 7 32.66 24.48 -39.28
N ASN A 8 32.27 24.24 -38.03
CA ASN A 8 31.76 22.97 -37.51
C ASN A 8 30.28 22.75 -37.94
N PRO A 9 29.90 21.66 -38.63
CA PRO A 9 28.51 21.40 -39.00
C PRO A 9 27.83 20.52 -37.95
N ALA A 10 27.22 21.14 -36.94
CA ALA A 10 26.25 20.49 -36.07
C ALA A 10 25.01 21.38 -35.94
N LYS A 11 24.08 21.27 -36.90
CA LYS A 11 22.65 21.60 -36.73
C LYS A 11 21.89 21.42 -38.04
N ALA A 12 21.06 20.38 -38.09
CA ALA A 12 19.70 20.44 -38.64
C ALA A 12 19.08 19.03 -38.59
N ALA A 13 18.63 18.59 -37.42
CA ALA A 13 17.58 17.58 -37.36
C ALA A 13 16.23 18.31 -37.30
N THR A 14 15.38 17.98 -38.27
CA THR A 14 14.15 18.65 -38.70
C THR A 14 13.08 18.77 -37.58
N PRO A 15 12.37 19.92 -37.47
CA PRO A 15 11.34 20.15 -36.44
C PRO A 15 10.08 19.26 -36.55
N ALA A 16 9.87 18.58 -37.68
CA ALA A 16 8.68 17.77 -37.93
C ALA A 16 8.61 16.48 -37.07
N ILE A 17 9.75 15.84 -36.78
CA ILE A 17 9.80 14.57 -36.02
C ILE A 17 9.44 14.77 -34.54
N ARG A 18 9.74 15.96 -33.99
CA ARG A 18 9.43 16.32 -32.58
C ARG A 18 7.97 16.68 -32.33
N ALA A 19 7.26 17.15 -33.37
CA ALA A 19 5.83 17.47 -33.26
C ALA A 19 4.99 16.18 -33.25
N ASP A 20 5.36 15.20 -34.08
CA ASP A 20 4.70 13.90 -34.17
C ASP A 20 4.85 13.09 -32.87
N SER A 21 6.02 13.12 -32.24
CA SER A 21 6.25 12.44 -30.96
C SER A 21 5.45 13.05 -29.81
N ARG A 22 5.21 14.38 -29.83
CA ARG A 22 4.40 15.07 -28.83
C ARG A 22 2.91 14.80 -29.04
N ALA A 23 2.45 14.79 -30.29
CA ALA A 23 1.07 14.44 -30.62
C ALA A 23 0.76 12.98 -30.26
N GLN A 24 1.68 12.05 -30.57
CA GLN A 24 1.56 10.64 -30.18
C GLN A 24 1.63 10.44 -28.65
N GLN A 25 2.49 11.18 -27.93
CA GLN A 25 2.50 11.19 -26.45
C GLN A 25 1.23 11.77 -25.85
N THR A 26 0.66 12.81 -26.46
CA THR A 26 -0.58 13.43 -26.00
C THR A 26 -1.78 12.54 -26.30
N GLN A 27 -1.76 11.80 -27.41
CA GLN A 27 -2.80 10.86 -27.80
C GLN A 27 -2.70 9.54 -27.01
N GLN A 28 -1.49 9.08 -26.66
CA GLN A 28 -1.27 7.99 -25.68
C GLN A 28 -1.66 8.41 -24.26
N ALA A 29 -1.38 9.65 -23.84
CA ALA A 29 -1.83 10.17 -22.55
C ALA A 29 -3.36 10.34 -22.48
N GLN A 30 -4.00 10.74 -23.59
CA GLN A 30 -5.45 10.82 -23.71
C GLN A 30 -6.13 9.45 -23.86
N GLN A 31 -5.46 8.46 -24.44
CA GLN A 31 -5.93 7.06 -24.47
C GLN A 31 -5.71 6.33 -23.14
N ALA A 32 -4.67 6.71 -22.38
CA ALA A 32 -4.40 6.23 -21.02
C ALA A 32 -5.34 6.85 -19.97
N GLN A 33 -6.14 7.84 -20.35
CA GLN A 33 -7.15 8.44 -19.49
C GLN A 33 -8.48 7.67 -19.58
N GLN A 34 -8.39 6.35 -19.54
CA GLN A 34 -9.49 5.55 -19.03
C GLN A 34 -9.69 6.01 -17.58
N ALA A 35 -10.92 6.38 -17.20
CA ALA A 35 -11.18 6.91 -15.86
C ALA A 35 -10.67 5.93 -14.81
N GLN A 36 -9.75 6.37 -13.96
CA GLN A 36 -9.20 5.52 -12.91
C GLN A 36 -10.34 5.12 -11.96
N CYS A 37 -10.63 3.82 -11.90
CA CYS A 37 -11.60 3.23 -10.98
C CYS A 37 -10.94 3.13 -9.60
N CYS A 38 -10.80 4.28 -8.92
CA CYS A 38 -10.18 4.38 -7.62
C CYS A 38 -10.82 3.46 -6.59
N GLU A 39 -12.10 3.12 -6.74
CA GLU A 39 -12.89 2.19 -5.93
C GLU A 39 -12.56 0.71 -6.14
N LEU A 40 -11.86 0.36 -7.22
CA LEU A 40 -11.44 -1.00 -7.53
C LEU A 40 -9.94 -1.16 -7.30
N GLY A 41 -9.57 -2.24 -6.61
CA GLY A 41 -8.17 -2.62 -6.41
C GLY A 41 -8.00 -4.12 -6.58
N PHE A 42 -6.75 -4.57 -6.54
CA PHE A 42 -6.41 -5.98 -6.70
C PHE A 42 -5.29 -6.38 -5.75
N TYR A 43 -5.27 -7.66 -5.38
CA TYR A 43 -4.15 -8.24 -4.67
C TYR A 43 -3.08 -8.68 -5.66
N THR A 44 -1.87 -8.13 -5.51
CA THR A 44 -0.70 -8.60 -6.26
C THR A 44 -0.32 -10.01 -5.81
N LEU A 45 0.16 -10.81 -6.76
CA LEU A 45 0.60 -12.18 -6.56
C LEU A 45 -0.45 -12.97 -5.77
N ALA A 46 -1.71 -12.85 -6.20
CA ALA A 46 -2.83 -13.55 -5.58
C ALA A 46 -2.65 -15.06 -5.73
N GLY A 47 -2.92 -15.83 -4.68
CA GLY A 47 -2.70 -17.27 -4.68
C GLY A 47 -1.23 -17.67 -4.59
N HIS A 48 -0.83 -18.67 -5.38
CA HIS A 48 0.54 -19.19 -5.45
C HIS A 48 1.23 -18.69 -6.73
N SER A 49 1.84 -17.50 -6.68
CA SER A 49 2.71 -17.03 -7.77
C SER A 49 3.98 -17.88 -7.82
N GLY A 50 4.41 -18.28 -9.02
CA GLY A 50 5.68 -18.99 -9.21
C GLY A 50 6.90 -18.12 -8.91
N THR A 51 6.77 -16.80 -9.05
CA THR A 51 7.86 -15.85 -8.76
C THR A 51 7.34 -14.48 -8.30
N PRO A 52 8.02 -13.79 -7.37
CA PRO A 52 7.67 -12.41 -7.00
C PRO A 52 7.81 -11.41 -8.15
N ARG A 53 8.53 -11.77 -9.23
CA ARG A 53 8.67 -10.94 -10.43
C ARG A 53 7.34 -10.72 -11.16
N ASP A 54 6.38 -11.63 -11.03
CA ASP A 54 5.09 -11.57 -11.73
C ASP A 54 4.30 -10.28 -11.38
N LEU A 55 4.54 -9.72 -10.18
CA LEU A 55 3.96 -8.47 -9.71
C LEU A 55 4.16 -7.32 -10.70
N ILE A 56 5.31 -7.28 -11.40
CA ILE A 56 5.61 -6.21 -12.35
C ILE A 56 4.59 -6.21 -13.50
N ALA A 57 4.31 -7.39 -14.07
CA ALA A 57 3.34 -7.52 -15.15
C ALA A 57 1.92 -7.24 -14.66
N GLU A 58 1.57 -7.69 -13.46
CA GLU A 58 0.26 -7.41 -12.83
C GLU A 58 0.03 -5.91 -12.63
N CYS A 59 1.04 -5.16 -12.14
CA CYS A 59 0.93 -3.71 -11.97
C CYS A 59 0.69 -2.98 -13.30
N HIS A 60 1.43 -3.33 -14.36
CA HIS A 60 1.22 -2.73 -15.67
C HIS A 60 -0.17 -3.06 -16.25
N ALA A 61 -0.62 -4.30 -16.11
CA ALA A 61 -1.95 -4.70 -16.55
C ALA A 61 -3.04 -3.95 -15.77
N ALA A 62 -2.88 -3.82 -14.45
CA ALA A 62 -3.82 -3.10 -13.60
C ALA A 62 -3.93 -1.60 -13.95
N GLU A 63 -2.81 -0.93 -14.23
CA GLU A 63 -2.84 0.46 -14.72
C GLU A 63 -3.52 0.59 -16.08
N ALA A 64 -3.23 -0.33 -17.00
CA ALA A 64 -3.86 -0.34 -18.33
C ALA A 64 -5.38 -0.59 -18.24
N LEU A 65 -5.85 -1.29 -17.20
CA LEU A 65 -7.26 -1.50 -16.90
C LEU A 65 -7.89 -0.34 -16.11
N GLY A 66 -7.10 0.64 -15.66
CA GLY A 66 -7.55 1.75 -14.84
C GLY A 66 -7.85 1.39 -13.38
N LEU A 67 -7.30 0.31 -12.84
CA LEU A 67 -7.50 -0.04 -11.42
C LEU A 67 -6.85 0.99 -10.49
N GLY A 68 -7.44 1.16 -9.31
CA GLY A 68 -7.08 2.20 -8.36
C GLY A 68 -5.95 1.84 -7.38
N THR A 69 -5.87 0.59 -6.92
CA THR A 69 -4.94 0.22 -5.83
C THR A 69 -4.39 -1.20 -5.96
N ALA A 70 -3.08 -1.34 -5.77
CA ALA A 70 -2.37 -2.61 -5.63
C ALA A 70 -2.18 -2.95 -4.14
N PHE A 71 -2.75 -4.07 -3.71
CA PHE A 71 -2.61 -4.61 -2.36
C PHE A 71 -1.52 -5.68 -2.30
N ILE A 72 -0.61 -5.54 -1.34
CA ILE A 72 0.60 -6.38 -1.22
C ILE A 72 0.56 -7.11 0.11
N SER A 73 0.45 -8.44 0.07
CA SER A 73 0.50 -9.29 1.26
C SER A 73 1.94 -9.65 1.62
N GLU A 74 2.25 -9.70 2.91
CA GLU A 74 3.51 -10.27 3.39
C GLU A 74 3.40 -11.78 3.62
N ARG A 75 4.36 -12.56 3.09
CA ARG A 75 4.51 -14.00 3.34
C ARG A 75 6.00 -14.36 3.33
N PHE A 76 6.48 -14.95 4.43
CA PHE A 76 7.90 -15.28 4.66
C PHE A 76 8.41 -16.50 3.86
N ASN A 77 7.86 -16.72 2.67
CA ASN A 77 8.40 -17.65 1.67
C ASN A 77 9.07 -16.88 0.53
N THR A 78 8.35 -15.95 -0.10
CA THR A 78 8.80 -15.19 -1.28
C THR A 78 8.21 -13.77 -1.37
N LYS A 79 7.32 -13.36 -0.45
CA LYS A 79 6.64 -12.06 -0.47
C LYS A 79 7.08 -11.17 0.69
N ASP A 80 8.22 -10.50 0.55
CA ASP A 80 8.60 -9.40 1.43
C ASP A 80 7.83 -8.12 1.05
N ALA A 81 7.09 -7.54 2.00
CA ALA A 81 6.23 -6.40 1.70
C ALA A 81 7.01 -5.15 1.28
N THR A 82 8.20 -4.92 1.85
CA THR A 82 9.02 -3.73 1.56
C THR A 82 9.54 -3.76 0.12
N ALA A 83 10.19 -4.85 -0.28
CA ALA A 83 10.75 -5.01 -1.62
C ALA A 83 9.67 -4.97 -2.70
N LEU A 84 8.54 -5.66 -2.48
CA LEU A 84 7.44 -5.69 -3.43
C LEU A 84 6.74 -4.33 -3.54
N SER A 85 6.59 -3.59 -2.44
CA SER A 85 6.02 -2.24 -2.48
C SER A 85 6.91 -1.27 -3.27
N GLY A 86 8.23 -1.34 -3.07
CA GLY A 86 9.19 -0.56 -3.85
C GLY A 86 9.14 -0.89 -5.34
N ALA A 87 9.04 -2.19 -5.68
CA ALA A 87 8.89 -2.62 -7.07
C ALA A 87 7.59 -2.09 -7.69
N ALA A 88 6.45 -2.23 -7.00
CA ALA A 88 5.16 -1.68 -7.45
C ALA A 88 5.24 -0.15 -7.66
N GLY A 89 5.87 0.56 -6.73
CA GLY A 89 6.06 2.02 -6.80
C GLY A 89 6.93 2.46 -7.97
N ALA A 90 7.96 1.69 -8.30
CA ALA A 90 8.88 1.98 -9.39
C ALA A 90 8.29 1.72 -10.78
N VAL A 91 7.37 0.75 -10.90
CA VAL A 91 6.80 0.34 -12.20
C VAL A 91 5.41 0.93 -12.47
N SER A 92 4.85 1.67 -11.51
CA SER A 92 3.54 2.32 -11.64
C SER A 92 3.58 3.81 -11.38
N THR A 93 2.67 4.54 -12.01
CA THR A 93 2.55 6.00 -11.96
C THR A 93 1.26 6.46 -11.31
N THR A 94 0.15 5.71 -11.43
CA THR A 94 -1.17 6.12 -10.92
C THR A 94 -1.72 5.20 -9.84
N LEU A 95 -1.22 3.96 -9.72
CA LEU A 95 -1.71 3.02 -8.70
C LEU A 95 -1.46 3.55 -7.28
N GLY A 96 -2.52 3.53 -6.47
CA GLY A 96 -2.36 3.47 -5.02
C GLY A 96 -1.63 2.18 -4.63
N ILE A 97 -0.79 2.23 -3.61
CA ILE A 97 -0.03 1.06 -3.16
C ILE A 97 -0.26 0.88 -1.67
N ALA A 98 -0.61 -0.34 -1.28
CA ALA A 98 -0.91 -0.64 0.09
C ALA A 98 -0.40 -2.01 0.51
N THR A 99 0.19 -2.10 1.69
CA THR A 99 0.34 -3.42 2.33
C THR A 99 -1.04 -3.89 2.82
N ALA A 100 -1.36 -5.17 2.67
CA ALA A 100 -2.64 -5.75 3.10
C ALA A 100 -2.48 -7.24 3.47
N ALA A 101 -1.71 -7.58 4.50
CA ALA A 101 -1.05 -6.67 5.43
C ALA A 101 0.41 -7.07 5.67
N THR A 102 1.19 -6.13 6.19
CA THR A 102 2.37 -6.42 7.01
C THR A 102 1.99 -6.34 8.50
N ASN A 103 2.95 -6.29 9.40
CA ASN A 103 2.72 -6.24 10.84
C ASN A 103 3.78 -5.37 11.54
N HIS A 104 3.54 -5.02 12.81
CA HIS A 104 4.45 -4.17 13.59
C HIS A 104 5.48 -4.96 14.43
N ASN A 105 5.36 -6.28 14.56
CA ASN A 105 6.20 -7.09 15.47
C ASN A 105 7.42 -7.72 14.79
N THR A 106 7.36 -8.01 13.48
CA THR A 106 8.48 -8.67 12.79
C THR A 106 9.64 -7.75 12.44
N ARG A 107 9.47 -6.43 12.62
CA ARG A 107 10.47 -5.40 12.35
C ARG A 107 10.49 -4.40 13.49
N HIS A 108 11.68 -3.87 13.79
CA HIS A 108 11.80 -2.75 14.73
C HIS A 108 10.94 -1.56 14.26
N PRO A 109 10.25 -0.82 15.16
CA PRO A 109 9.35 0.27 14.77
C PRO A 109 9.98 1.32 13.84
N LEU A 110 11.25 1.68 14.04
CA LEU A 110 11.97 2.59 13.13
C LEU A 110 12.07 2.04 11.70
N VAL A 111 12.22 0.73 11.52
CA VAL A 111 12.30 0.11 10.20
C VAL A 111 10.95 0.20 9.50
N THR A 112 9.86 -0.11 10.19
CA THR A 112 8.50 0.00 9.65
C THR A 112 8.13 1.46 9.34
N ALA A 113 8.46 2.39 10.25
CA ALA A 113 8.21 3.81 10.06
C ALA A 113 9.01 4.38 8.87
N THR A 114 10.30 4.00 8.74
CA THR A 114 11.16 4.38 7.60
C THR A 114 10.64 3.80 6.29
N PHE A 115 10.18 2.55 6.29
CA PHE A 115 9.58 1.92 5.13
C PHE A 115 8.38 2.72 4.62
N ALA A 116 7.42 3.02 5.50
CA ALA A 116 6.24 3.80 5.13
C ALA A 116 6.59 5.21 4.65
N MET A 117 7.48 5.91 5.35
CA MET A 117 7.98 7.24 4.95
C MET A 117 8.64 7.22 3.57
N THR A 118 9.53 6.25 3.35
CA THR A 118 10.22 6.06 2.07
C THR A 118 9.22 5.82 0.96
N MET A 119 8.26 4.91 1.16
CA MET A 119 7.25 4.61 0.16
C MET A 119 6.32 5.79 -0.13
N HIS A 120 5.88 6.50 0.91
CA HIS A 120 5.02 7.67 0.75
C HIS A 120 5.71 8.73 -0.11
N ARG A 121 6.98 9.05 0.16
CA ARG A 121 7.74 10.01 -0.66
C ARG A 121 8.12 9.47 -2.04
N LEU A 122 8.55 8.21 -2.12
CA LEU A 122 8.93 7.55 -3.38
C LEU A 122 7.76 7.51 -4.38
N THR A 123 6.54 7.37 -3.87
CA THR A 123 5.32 7.25 -4.69
C THR A 123 4.52 8.54 -4.76
N GLU A 124 5.09 9.66 -4.28
CA GLU A 124 4.43 10.98 -4.27
C GLU A 124 3.05 10.98 -3.59
N GLY A 125 2.96 10.28 -2.45
CA GLY A 125 1.78 10.22 -1.61
C GLY A 125 0.81 9.07 -1.91
N ARG A 126 1.11 8.20 -2.88
CA ARG A 126 0.22 7.08 -3.27
C ARG A 126 0.26 5.87 -2.32
N PHE A 127 1.16 5.85 -1.33
CA PHE A 127 1.33 4.72 -0.43
C PHE A 127 0.51 4.83 0.87
N ALA A 128 -0.07 3.71 1.29
CA ALA A 128 -0.69 3.51 2.60
C ALA A 128 -0.08 2.29 3.32
N LEU A 129 0.21 2.43 4.62
CA LEU A 129 0.71 1.34 5.45
C LEU A 129 -0.45 0.51 6.00
N GLY A 130 -0.70 -0.66 5.44
CA GLY A 130 -1.67 -1.60 6.02
C GLY A 130 -1.05 -2.63 6.95
N LEU A 131 -1.60 -2.70 8.16
CA LEU A 131 -1.15 -3.57 9.24
C LEU A 131 -2.21 -4.63 9.55
N GLY A 132 -1.77 -5.78 10.03
CA GLY A 132 -2.62 -6.90 10.42
C GLY A 132 -2.04 -7.61 11.64
N ARG A 133 -2.91 -8.35 12.34
CA ARG A 133 -2.50 -9.13 13.51
C ARG A 133 -1.73 -10.39 13.15
N GLY A 134 -1.74 -10.81 11.88
CA GLY A 134 -1.16 -12.08 11.44
C GLY A 134 -1.90 -13.28 12.06
N PHE A 135 -1.19 -14.41 12.15
CA PHE A 135 -1.68 -15.62 12.81
C PHE A 135 -0.65 -16.07 13.86
N ASP A 136 -1.15 -16.54 15.01
CA ASP A 136 -0.33 -16.75 16.22
C ASP A 136 0.86 -17.69 15.99
N ALA A 137 0.66 -18.77 15.22
CA ALA A 137 1.71 -19.75 14.94
C ALA A 137 2.95 -19.17 14.25
N LEU A 138 2.79 -18.11 13.43
CA LEU A 138 3.95 -17.41 12.84
C LEU A 138 4.80 -16.76 13.92
N PHE A 139 4.17 -16.05 14.86
CA PHE A 139 4.87 -15.35 15.93
C PHE A 139 5.48 -16.33 16.92
N ASP A 140 4.81 -17.46 17.21
CA ASP A 140 5.37 -18.55 18.01
C ASP A 140 6.66 -19.09 17.42
N ILE A 141 6.67 -19.37 16.10
CA ILE A 141 7.86 -19.88 15.39
C ILE A 141 8.99 -18.85 15.39
N MET A 142 8.66 -17.56 15.29
CA MET A 142 9.64 -16.47 15.33
C MET A 142 10.11 -16.10 16.74
N GLY A 143 9.50 -16.67 17.78
CA GLY A 143 9.78 -16.31 19.18
C GLY A 143 9.33 -14.89 19.53
N LEU A 144 8.28 -14.39 18.89
CA LEU A 144 7.72 -13.06 19.08
C LEU A 144 6.38 -13.12 19.84
N PRO A 145 6.03 -12.07 20.60
CA PRO A 145 4.73 -12.00 21.25
C PRO A 145 3.60 -11.86 20.20
N HIS A 146 2.42 -12.38 20.55
CA HIS A 146 1.22 -12.22 19.73
C HIS A 146 0.77 -10.76 19.71
N ILE A 147 0.27 -10.32 18.57
CA ILE A 147 -0.19 -8.95 18.40
C ILE A 147 -1.53 -8.72 19.10
N THR A 148 -1.56 -7.73 19.99
CA THR A 148 -2.77 -7.21 20.64
C THR A 148 -3.26 -5.91 20.03
N MET A 149 -4.53 -5.53 20.31
CA MET A 149 -5.07 -4.22 19.89
C MET A 149 -4.33 -3.05 20.55
N ALA A 150 -3.92 -3.21 21.82
CA ALA A 150 -3.14 -2.20 22.53
C ALA A 150 -1.78 -1.95 21.85
N GLN A 151 -1.08 -3.03 21.50
CA GLN A 151 0.17 -2.94 20.73
C GLN A 151 -0.02 -2.27 19.38
N MET A 152 -1.09 -2.62 18.66
CA MET A 152 -1.38 -2.03 17.36
C MET A 152 -1.66 -0.52 17.46
N ALA A 153 -2.48 -0.09 18.44
CA ALA A 153 -2.81 1.32 18.64
C ALA A 153 -1.55 2.13 18.99
N ASP A 154 -0.73 1.60 19.89
CA ASP A 154 0.50 2.23 20.35
C ASP A 154 1.55 2.31 19.23
N ALA A 155 1.71 1.26 18.44
CA ALA A 155 2.60 1.26 17.28
C ALA A 155 2.16 2.29 16.22
N ILE A 156 0.85 2.41 15.94
CA ILE A 156 0.31 3.38 14.99
C ILE A 156 0.51 4.82 15.48
N ASP A 157 0.33 5.07 16.78
CA ASP A 157 0.64 6.38 17.38
C ASP A 157 2.12 6.73 17.21
N LEU A 158 3.02 5.81 17.56
CA LEU A 158 4.46 5.98 17.36
C LEU A 158 4.80 6.31 15.90
N TYR A 159 4.22 5.58 14.94
CA TYR A 159 4.47 5.83 13.52
C TYR A 159 4.02 7.23 13.09
N ARG A 160 2.79 7.62 13.44
CA ARG A 160 2.25 8.96 13.11
C ARG A 160 3.11 10.08 13.70
N ARG A 161 3.58 9.93 14.94
CA ARG A 161 4.48 10.88 15.59
C ARG A 161 5.82 10.99 14.87
N LEU A 162 6.42 9.85 14.53
CA LEU A 162 7.68 9.79 13.79
C LEU A 162 7.58 10.41 12.38
N TRP A 163 6.44 10.23 11.69
CA TRP A 163 6.21 10.84 10.38
C TRP A 163 5.97 12.35 10.43
N ARG A 164 5.57 12.87 11.58
CA ARG A 164 5.50 14.32 11.88
C ARG A 164 6.80 14.90 12.45
N GLY A 165 7.90 14.16 12.36
CA GLY A 165 9.22 14.61 12.80
C GLY A 165 9.39 14.65 14.33
N GLU A 166 8.47 14.05 15.10
CA GLU A 166 8.63 13.97 16.55
C GLU A 166 9.78 13.03 16.93
N MET A 167 10.54 13.44 17.95
CA MET A 167 11.51 12.59 18.62
C MET A 167 10.87 12.00 19.88
N VAL A 168 10.73 10.68 19.93
CA VAL A 168 10.13 9.97 21.06
C VAL A 168 11.24 9.48 21.99
N PHE A 169 11.29 9.98 23.21
CA PHE A 169 12.26 9.56 24.23
C PHE A 169 11.60 8.68 25.29
N GLY A 170 12.32 7.63 25.71
CA GLY A 170 11.93 6.79 26.85
C GLY A 170 10.53 6.20 26.72
N HIS A 171 10.14 5.77 25.53
CA HIS A 171 8.85 5.12 25.34
C HIS A 171 8.81 3.79 26.09
N ASP A 172 7.81 3.63 26.94
CA ASP A 172 7.45 2.41 27.66
C ASP A 172 5.95 2.21 27.49
N GLY A 173 5.58 1.35 26.55
CA GLY A 173 4.22 1.15 26.11
C GLY A 173 3.98 -0.25 25.56
N PRO A 174 2.71 -0.57 25.21
CA PRO A 174 2.36 -1.87 24.65
C PRO A 174 3.27 -2.31 23.50
N ALA A 175 3.62 -1.41 22.57
CA ALA A 175 4.44 -1.71 21.39
C ALA A 175 5.90 -2.02 21.73
N GLY A 176 6.36 -1.67 22.93
CA GLY A 176 7.69 -2.05 23.45
C GLY A 176 8.33 -0.96 24.30
N ASN A 177 9.62 -1.17 24.58
CA ASN A 177 10.46 -0.26 25.35
C ASN A 177 11.57 0.30 24.47
N TYR A 178 11.53 1.61 24.20
CA TYR A 178 12.48 2.26 23.29
C TYR A 178 13.09 3.50 23.94
N PRO A 179 14.42 3.51 24.18
CA PRO A 179 15.10 4.67 24.75
C PRO A 179 14.94 5.93 23.89
N MET A 180 14.98 5.77 22.57
CA MET A 180 14.79 6.85 21.61
C MET A 180 14.29 6.29 20.28
N LEU A 181 13.26 6.93 19.70
CA LEU A 181 12.83 6.74 18.32
C LEU A 181 12.82 8.11 17.64
N CYS A 182 13.52 8.23 16.52
CA CYS A 182 13.56 9.43 15.70
C CYS A 182 13.76 9.02 14.24
N LEU A 183 13.04 9.68 13.32
CA LEU A 183 13.36 9.66 11.90
C LEU A 183 14.14 10.92 11.53
N ASP A 184 13.47 11.91 10.96
CA ASP A 184 14.02 13.22 10.65
C ASP A 184 13.05 14.31 11.14
N PRO A 185 13.52 15.31 11.91
CA PRO A 185 12.66 16.34 12.49
C PRO A 185 12.07 17.32 11.46
N SER A 186 12.49 17.27 10.20
CA SER A 186 11.89 18.05 9.12
C SER A 186 10.66 17.37 8.49
N PHE A 187 10.37 16.12 8.86
CA PHE A 187 9.21 15.40 8.31
C PHE A 187 7.91 15.96 8.87
N ASN A 188 6.89 16.02 8.02
CA ASN A 188 5.53 16.42 8.37
C ASN A 188 4.53 15.73 7.42
N GLU A 189 4.59 14.40 7.38
CA GLU A 189 3.78 13.60 6.46
C GLU A 189 2.60 12.95 7.20
N GLU A 190 1.44 12.93 6.54
CA GLU A 190 0.24 12.21 6.99
C GLU A 190 0.07 10.96 6.13
N ILE A 191 0.73 9.87 6.53
CA ILE A 191 0.72 8.60 5.79
C ILE A 191 -0.52 7.79 6.22
N PRO A 192 -1.43 7.42 5.29
CA PRO A 192 -2.62 6.65 5.64
C PRO A 192 -2.27 5.28 6.21
N VAL A 193 -2.93 4.91 7.31
CA VAL A 193 -2.81 3.60 7.93
C VAL A 193 -4.08 2.80 7.67
N MET A 194 -3.92 1.58 7.18
CA MET A 194 -5.02 0.64 7.00
C MET A 194 -4.91 -0.55 7.94
N LEU A 195 -6.04 -1.16 8.27
CA LEU A 195 -6.07 -2.39 9.06
C LEU A 195 -6.79 -3.52 8.33
N THR A 196 -6.13 -4.66 8.21
CA THR A 196 -6.80 -5.92 7.86
C THR A 196 -7.35 -6.52 9.14
N ALA A 197 -8.67 -6.61 9.24
CA ALA A 197 -9.37 -6.96 10.46
C ALA A 197 -10.39 -8.09 10.23
N ILE A 198 -10.49 -8.98 11.21
CA ILE A 198 -11.44 -10.08 11.25
C ILE A 198 -12.13 -10.08 12.61
N GLY A 199 -13.45 -10.23 12.60
CA GLY A 199 -14.28 -10.26 13.80
C GLY A 199 -14.69 -8.87 14.29
N GLU A 200 -15.89 -8.80 14.86
CA GLU A 200 -16.57 -7.55 15.21
C GLU A 200 -15.73 -6.62 16.08
N ARG A 201 -15.13 -7.13 17.17
CA ARG A 201 -14.30 -6.32 18.08
C ARG A 201 -13.09 -5.69 17.37
N THR A 202 -12.46 -6.42 16.45
CA THR A 202 -11.30 -5.93 15.69
C THR A 202 -11.73 -4.92 14.64
N LEU A 203 -12.92 -5.09 14.06
CA LEU A 203 -13.50 -4.14 13.11
C LEU A 203 -13.90 -2.82 13.78
N GLU A 204 -14.53 -2.88 14.96
CA GLU A 204 -14.81 -1.69 15.76
C GLU A 204 -13.51 -0.97 16.16
N PHE A 205 -12.49 -1.73 16.59
CA PHE A 205 -11.16 -1.18 16.86
C PHE A 205 -10.52 -0.55 15.62
N ALA A 206 -10.67 -1.17 14.45
CA ALA A 206 -10.10 -0.61 13.22
C ALA A 206 -10.77 0.71 12.83
N GLY A 207 -12.09 0.78 12.94
CA GLY A 207 -12.84 2.00 12.70
C GLY A 207 -12.47 3.15 13.65
N SER A 208 -12.04 2.86 14.87
CA SER A 208 -11.73 3.90 15.86
C SER A 208 -10.44 4.68 15.56
N LEU A 209 -9.51 4.14 14.77
CA LEU A 209 -8.19 4.79 14.57
C LEU A 209 -7.60 4.73 13.15
N ALA A 210 -8.00 3.77 12.31
CA ALA A 210 -7.43 3.59 10.98
C ALA A 210 -8.09 4.50 9.95
N ASP A 211 -7.38 4.78 8.86
CA ASP A 211 -7.85 5.56 7.71
C ASP A 211 -8.56 4.67 6.69
N GLY A 212 -8.24 3.37 6.70
CA GLY A 212 -8.99 2.36 5.97
C GLY A 212 -9.02 1.00 6.65
N VAL A 213 -10.01 0.19 6.27
CA VAL A 213 -10.18 -1.18 6.73
C VAL A 213 -10.30 -2.09 5.53
N ILE A 214 -9.52 -3.17 5.54
CA ILE A 214 -9.59 -4.23 4.53
C ILE A 214 -10.27 -5.42 5.18
N LEU A 215 -11.46 -5.75 4.68
CA LEU A 215 -12.23 -6.88 5.16
C LEU A 215 -11.64 -8.20 4.65
N HIS A 216 -11.90 -9.29 5.37
CA HIS A 216 -11.45 -10.60 4.94
C HIS A 216 -12.22 -11.06 3.68
N THR A 217 -11.58 -11.89 2.87
CA THR A 217 -12.22 -12.58 1.74
C THR A 217 -13.33 -13.54 2.20
N PHE A 218 -14.25 -13.86 1.29
CA PHE A 218 -15.29 -14.89 1.48
C PHE A 218 -16.40 -14.54 2.49
N PHE A 219 -16.79 -13.27 2.55
CA PHE A 219 -18.00 -12.89 3.28
C PHE A 219 -19.24 -13.11 2.43
N ALA A 220 -20.26 -13.74 3.04
CA ALA A 220 -21.63 -13.63 2.57
C ALA A 220 -22.13 -12.18 2.76
N ASP A 221 -23.17 -11.80 2.03
CA ASP A 221 -23.70 -10.43 2.02
C ASP A 221 -24.05 -9.93 3.44
N ASP A 222 -24.68 -10.77 4.25
CA ASP A 222 -25.04 -10.44 5.64
C ASP A 222 -23.82 -10.22 6.55
N ALA A 223 -22.75 -10.99 6.33
CA ALA A 223 -21.48 -10.85 7.04
C ALA A 223 -20.74 -9.57 6.61
N LEU A 224 -20.82 -9.19 5.33
CA LEU A 224 -20.29 -7.93 4.83
C LEU A 224 -21.00 -6.74 5.46
N GLU A 225 -22.34 -6.72 5.46
CA GLU A 225 -23.15 -5.67 6.09
C GLU A 225 -22.82 -5.49 7.57
N ARG A 226 -22.77 -6.60 8.33
CA ARG A 226 -22.39 -6.57 9.76
C ARG A 226 -20.98 -6.03 9.97
N SER A 227 -20.05 -6.39 9.09
CA SER A 227 -18.65 -5.97 9.19
C SER A 227 -18.50 -4.47 8.91
N VAL A 228 -19.16 -3.97 7.87
CA VAL A 228 -19.22 -2.53 7.58
C VAL A 228 -19.82 -1.77 8.77
N ALA A 229 -20.94 -2.26 9.31
CA ALA A 229 -21.59 -1.63 10.47
C ALA A 229 -20.66 -1.61 11.70
N ALA A 230 -19.89 -2.68 11.95
CA ALA A 230 -18.92 -2.72 13.04
C ALA A 230 -17.82 -1.66 12.87
N VAL A 231 -17.25 -1.51 11.67
CA VAL A 231 -16.26 -0.47 11.40
C VAL A 231 -16.85 0.92 11.65
N ARG A 232 -18.05 1.19 11.12
CA ARG A 232 -18.71 2.49 11.30
C ARG A 232 -18.99 2.79 12.78
N ARG A 233 -19.53 1.83 13.55
CA ARG A 233 -19.70 1.94 15.01
C ARG A 233 -18.40 2.28 15.73
N GLY A 234 -17.30 1.65 15.32
CA GLY A 234 -15.96 1.92 15.84
C GLY A 234 -15.54 3.39 15.69
N ALA A 235 -15.74 3.94 14.49
CA ALA A 235 -15.46 5.34 14.20
C ALA A 235 -16.36 6.28 15.01
N GLU A 236 -17.67 6.03 15.07
CA GLU A 236 -18.63 6.82 15.83
C GLU A 236 -18.28 6.90 17.31
N ARG A 237 -17.98 5.74 17.93
CA ARG A 237 -17.60 5.67 19.35
C ARG A 237 -16.30 6.41 19.66
N ALA A 238 -15.42 6.54 18.67
CA ALA A 238 -14.18 7.31 18.77
C ALA A 238 -14.37 8.80 18.46
N GLY A 239 -15.60 9.25 18.17
CA GLY A 239 -15.89 10.64 17.80
C GLY A 239 -15.39 11.03 16.40
N ARG A 240 -15.14 10.05 15.52
CA ARG A 240 -14.71 10.26 14.14
C ARG A 240 -15.90 10.24 13.20
N ASP A 241 -15.80 10.94 12.07
CA ASP A 241 -16.76 10.78 10.98
C ASP A 241 -16.66 9.33 10.46
N PRO A 242 -17.75 8.55 10.51
CA PRO A 242 -17.71 7.18 10.03
C PRO A 242 -17.33 7.13 8.56
N ALA A 243 -17.74 8.11 7.74
CA ALA A 243 -17.44 8.16 6.31
C ALA A 243 -15.96 8.42 5.99
N SER A 244 -15.18 8.93 6.95
CA SER A 244 -13.74 9.14 6.76
C SER A 244 -12.94 7.85 6.70
N VAL A 245 -13.53 6.72 7.13
CA VAL A 245 -12.87 5.39 7.08
C VAL A 245 -13.20 4.71 5.75
N ARG A 246 -12.18 4.47 4.94
CA ARG A 246 -12.36 3.74 3.67
C ARG A 246 -12.48 2.24 3.94
N ILE A 247 -13.55 1.59 3.47
CA ILE A 247 -13.76 0.15 3.69
C ILE A 247 -13.63 -0.60 2.36
N TRP A 248 -12.73 -1.58 2.32
CA TRP A 248 -12.51 -2.45 1.17
C TRP A 248 -13.12 -3.82 1.42
N SER A 249 -14.05 -4.23 0.56
CA SER A 249 -14.53 -5.61 0.48
C SER A 249 -13.66 -6.38 -0.51
N VAL A 250 -13.28 -7.61 -0.16
CA VAL A 250 -12.42 -8.44 -1.00
C VAL A 250 -13.23 -9.57 -1.61
N LEU A 251 -13.31 -9.56 -2.94
CA LEU A 251 -13.99 -10.58 -3.74
C LEU A 251 -12.94 -11.49 -4.39
N ALA A 252 -13.08 -12.81 -4.19
CA ALA A 252 -12.36 -13.78 -4.98
C ALA A 252 -13.19 -14.07 -6.23
N THR A 253 -12.57 -13.93 -7.41
CA THR A 253 -13.22 -14.24 -8.69
C THR A 253 -12.45 -15.35 -9.37
N VAL A 254 -13.19 -16.28 -9.96
CA VAL A 254 -12.66 -17.37 -10.78
C VAL A 254 -13.12 -17.08 -12.20
N GLY A 255 -12.18 -16.99 -13.14
CA GLY A 255 -12.50 -16.70 -14.52
C GLY A 255 -12.79 -17.97 -15.31
N ASP A 256 -13.62 -17.84 -16.35
CA ASP A 256 -14.00 -18.93 -17.25
C ASP A 256 -12.84 -19.47 -18.12
N HIS A 257 -11.65 -18.88 -18.00
CA HIS A 257 -10.44 -19.32 -18.67
C HIS A 257 -9.77 -20.53 -17.99
N LEU A 258 -10.14 -20.85 -16.74
CA LEU A 258 -9.65 -22.03 -16.02
C LEU A 258 -10.47 -23.26 -16.41
N ASP A 259 -9.90 -24.46 -16.32
CA ASP A 259 -10.68 -25.69 -16.52
C ASP A 259 -11.75 -25.85 -15.43
N GLU A 260 -12.89 -26.47 -15.76
CA GLU A 260 -14.04 -26.61 -14.85
C GLU A 260 -13.67 -27.24 -13.50
N GLU A 261 -12.79 -28.25 -13.50
CA GLU A 261 -12.29 -28.89 -12.28
C GLU A 261 -11.53 -27.94 -11.35
N LEU A 262 -10.93 -26.88 -11.89
CA LEU A 262 -10.23 -25.85 -11.11
C LEU A 262 -11.14 -24.69 -10.68
N ARG A 263 -12.40 -24.66 -11.15
CA ARG A 263 -13.39 -23.64 -10.78
C ARG A 263 -14.25 -24.03 -9.57
N LEU A 264 -14.32 -25.32 -9.23
CA LEU A 264 -15.14 -25.91 -8.17
C LEU A 264 -14.32 -26.16 -6.89
#